data_AF-A0A645GB17-F1
#
_entry.id   AF-A0A645GB17-F1
#
_cell.length_a   1.000
_cell.length_b   1.000
_cell.length_c   1.000
_cell.angle_alpha   90.00
_cell.angle_beta   90.00
_cell.angle_gamma   90.00
#
_symmetry.space_group_name_H-M   'P 1'
#
loop_
_entity.id
_entity.type
_entity.pdbx_description
1 polymer ?
#
loop_
_entity_poly.entity_id
_entity_poly.type
_entity_poly.pdbx_seq_one_letter_code
_entity_poly.pdbx_strand_id
1 'polypeptide(L)'
;MKTEAVVVRFSEVQKVLLKIGTNTAVMDNNGLVFNDGGISGLAKLPQLVEWMQKVYSDLQTLKTQLQTHPVAGNGSPLALVFNTQTVNPETSDFEDTKIKH
;
A
#
# COMPACT_ATOMS: atom_id res chain seq x y z
N MET A 1 -28.44 26.71 -42.64
CA MET A 1 -27.83 25.82 -41.62
C MET A 1 -28.79 24.66 -41.42
N LYS A 2 -28.35 23.42 -41.57
CA LYS A 2 -29.15 22.24 -41.23
C LYS A 2 -28.85 21.87 -39.78
N THR A 3 -29.89 21.72 -38.98
CA THR A 3 -29.79 21.23 -37.60
C THR A 3 -29.98 19.72 -37.65
N GLU A 4 -29.01 18.96 -37.13
CA GLU A 4 -29.11 17.51 -36.98
C GLU A 4 -29.53 17.19 -35.54
N ALA A 5 -30.51 16.30 -35.40
CA ALA A 5 -30.92 15.76 -34.11
C ALA A 5 -30.18 14.45 -33.86
N VAL A 6 -29.31 14.43 -32.85
CA VAL A 6 -28.63 13.22 -32.37
C VAL A 6 -29.41 12.68 -31.17
N VAL A 7 -30.02 11.50 -31.33
CA VAL A 7 -30.64 10.76 -30.22
C VAL A 7 -29.65 9.72 -29.74
N VAL A 8 -28.98 9.98 -28.62
CA VAL A 8 -28.13 9.00 -27.94
C VAL A 8 -29.00 8.26 -26.93
N ARG A 9 -29.23 6.95 -27.13
CA ARG A 9 -29.83 6.11 -26.10
C ARG A 9 -28.73 5.63 -25.17
N PHE A 10 -28.82 6.01 -23.89
CA PHE A 10 -27.96 5.48 -22.84
C PHE A 10 -28.69 4.31 -22.16
N SER A 11 -27.96 3.25 -21.84
CA SER A 11 -28.41 2.29 -20.84
C SER A 11 -28.27 2.97 -19.48
N GLU A 12 -29.34 3.03 -18.67
CA GLU A 12 -29.32 3.61 -17.30
C GLU A 12 -28.51 2.77 -16.30
N VAL A 13 -27.52 2.01 -16.78
CA VAL A 13 -26.65 1.19 -15.95
C VAL A 13 -25.70 2.12 -15.22
N GLN A 14 -26.06 2.43 -13.98
CA GLN A 14 -25.25 3.27 -13.09
C GLN A 14 -23.95 2.59 -12.65
N LYS A 15 -23.93 1.25 -12.65
CA LYS A 15 -22.84 0.43 -12.12
C LYS A 15 -22.88 -1.00 -12.66
N VAL A 16 -21.71 -1.55 -12.96
CA VAL A 16 -21.49 -2.97 -13.25
C VAL A 16 -20.70 -3.59 -12.10
N LEU A 17 -21.16 -4.75 -11.61
CA LEU A 17 -20.53 -5.54 -10.55
C LEU A 17 -20.14 -6.91 -11.10
N LEU A 18 -18.86 -7.25 -11.04
CA LEU A 18 -18.36 -8.59 -11.33
C LEU A 18 -17.79 -9.18 -10.04
N LYS A 19 -18.43 -10.22 -9.49
CA LYS A 19 -17.95 -10.92 -8.29
C LYS A 19 -17.50 -12.34 -8.65
N ILE A 20 -16.25 -12.67 -8.34
CA ILE A 20 -15.69 -14.02 -8.51
C ILE A 20 -15.06 -14.43 -7.17
N GLY A 21 -15.71 -15.36 -6.45
CA GLY A 21 -15.29 -15.73 -5.10
C GLY A 21 -15.33 -14.55 -4.13
N THR A 22 -14.19 -14.23 -3.52
CA THR A 22 -14.01 -13.08 -2.62
C THR A 22 -13.68 -11.78 -3.35
N ASN A 23 -13.40 -11.83 -4.66
CA ASN A 23 -13.01 -10.66 -5.43
C ASN A 23 -14.23 -9.97 -6.06
N THR A 24 -14.27 -8.65 -5.98
CA THR A 24 -15.33 -7.82 -6.58
C THR A 24 -14.70 -6.73 -7.44
N ALA A 25 -15.06 -6.68 -8.72
CA ALA A 25 -14.78 -5.54 -9.59
C ALA A 25 -16.05 -4.72 -9.76
N VAL A 26 -15.94 -3.41 -9.59
CA VAL A 26 -16.99 -2.42 -9.74
C VAL A 26 -16.57 -1.48 -10.88
N MET A 27 -17.45 -1.26 -11.84
CA MET A 27 -17.26 -0.24 -12.86
C MET A 27 -18.45 0.71 -12.83
N ASP A 28 -18.19 2.00 -12.65
CA ASP A 28 -19.22 3.04 -12.63
C ASP A 28 -18.73 4.31 -13.38
N ASN A 29 -19.50 5.39 -13.30
CA ASN A 29 -19.17 6.66 -13.96
C ASN A 29 -17.91 7.34 -13.40
N ASN A 30 -17.42 6.92 -12.24
CA ASN A 30 -16.20 7.47 -11.62
C ASN A 30 -14.97 6.65 -12.00
N GLY A 31 -15.12 5.38 -12.37
CA GLY A 31 -13.98 4.55 -12.80
C GLY A 31 -14.18 3.07 -12.57
N LEU A 32 -13.06 2.37 -12.40
CA LEU A 32 -13.01 0.92 -12.18
C LEU A 32 -12.35 0.65 -10.82
N VAL A 33 -13.12 0.10 -9.88
CA VAL A 33 -12.71 -0.21 -8.51
C VAL A 33 -12.65 -1.72 -8.30
N PHE A 34 -11.51 -2.23 -7.85
CA PHE A 34 -11.38 -3.62 -7.42
C PHE A 34 -11.35 -3.71 -5.89
N ASN A 35 -12.09 -4.68 -5.33
CA ASN A 35 -12.13 -5.04 -3.91
C ASN A 35 -12.38 -3.84 -2.98
N ASP A 36 -13.50 -3.13 -3.21
CA ASP A 36 -14.03 -2.04 -2.37
C ASP A 36 -13.09 -0.84 -2.15
N GLY A 37 -12.09 -0.65 -3.01
CA GLY A 37 -11.37 0.62 -3.13
C GLY A 37 -10.45 1.01 -1.97
N GLY A 38 -10.39 0.20 -0.90
CA GLY A 38 -9.52 0.51 0.24
C GLY A 38 -8.02 0.50 -0.08
N ILE A 39 -7.63 -0.06 -1.24
CA ILE A 39 -6.22 -0.27 -1.63
C ILE A 39 -6.04 -0.37 -3.18
N SER A 40 -6.83 0.39 -3.95
CA SER A 40 -6.62 0.56 -5.41
C SER A 40 -6.38 -0.73 -6.23
N GLY A 41 -7.09 -1.83 -5.92
CA GLY A 41 -6.96 -3.10 -6.63
C GLY A 41 -5.66 -3.87 -6.44
N LEU A 42 -4.69 -3.33 -5.68
CA LEU A 42 -3.44 -4.00 -5.37
C LEU A 42 -3.62 -4.84 -4.11
N ALA A 43 -4.19 -6.03 -4.28
CA ALA A 43 -4.51 -6.97 -3.19
C ALA A 43 -3.33 -7.32 -2.26
N LYS A 44 -2.08 -7.04 -2.67
CA LYS A 44 -0.86 -7.31 -1.90
C LYS A 44 -0.21 -6.07 -1.27
N LEU A 45 -0.69 -4.86 -1.53
CA LEU A 45 -0.06 -3.65 -0.98
C LEU A 45 -0.06 -3.61 0.56
N PRO A 46 -1.15 -3.96 1.27
CA PRO A 46 -1.13 -3.95 2.73
C PRO A 46 -0.19 -5.01 3.29
N GLN A 47 -0.11 -6.18 2.63
CA GLN A 47 0.81 -7.25 3.02
C GLN A 47 2.26 -6.81 2.85
N LEU A 48 2.55 -6.01 1.81
CA LEU A 48 3.86 -5.42 1.58
C LEU A 48 4.19 -4.35 2.63
N VAL A 49 3.26 -3.45 2.93
CA VAL A 49 3.40 -2.43 3.98
C VAL A 49 3.65 -3.09 5.33
N GLU A 50 2.84 -4.08 5.69
CA GLU A 50 2.99 -4.85 6.93
C GLU A 50 4.36 -5.56 7.00
N TRP A 51 4.80 -6.17 5.89
CA TRP A 51 6.12 -6.80 5.82
C TRP A 51 7.24 -5.77 6.01
N MET A 52 7.16 -4.61 5.36
CA MET A 52 8.15 -3.54 5.50
C MET A 52 8.17 -2.95 6.91
N GLN A 53 7.02 -2.85 7.59
CA GLN A 53 6.95 -2.44 9.00
C GLN A 53 7.66 -3.44 9.92
N LYS A 54 7.51 -4.75 9.67
CA LYS A 54 8.25 -5.79 10.41
C LYS A 54 9.76 -5.65 10.21
N VAL A 55 10.21 -5.47 8.97
CA VAL A 55 11.64 -5.24 8.65
C VAL A 55 12.16 -4.00 9.37
N TYR A 56 11.41 -2.88 9.36
CA TYR A 56 11.78 -1.68 10.11
C TYR A 56 11.93 -1.96 11.61
N SER A 57 10.98 -2.67 12.21
CA SER A 57 11.00 -3.05 13.63
C SER A 57 12.20 -3.94 13.99
N ASP A 58 12.54 -4.90 13.13
CA ASP A 58 13.69 -5.78 13.32
C ASP A 58 15.01 -5.00 13.29
N LEU A 59 15.13 -3.99 12.41
CA LEU A 59 16.30 -3.10 12.37
C LEU A 59 16.43 -2.24 13.63
N GLN A 60 15.33 -1.74 14.19
CA GLN A 60 15.35 -1.00 15.46
C GLN A 60 15.71 -1.91 16.65
N THR A 61 15.21 -3.14 16.62
CA THR A 61 15.56 -4.16 17.62
C THR A 61 17.05 -4.51 17.55
N LEU A 62 17.57 -4.73 16.34
CA LEU A 62 18.99 -5.00 16.11
C LEU A 62 19.86 -3.85 16.59
N LYS A 63 19.49 -2.59 16.31
CA LYS A 63 20.18 -1.41 16.84
C LYS A 63 20.30 -1.45 18.36
N THR A 64 19.19 -1.74 19.03
CA THR A 64 19.12 -1.79 20.51
C THR A 64 19.95 -2.94 21.06
N GLN A 65 19.87 -4.12 20.43
CA GLN A 65 20.66 -5.28 20.83
C GLN A 65 22.15 -5.02 20.66
N LEU A 66 22.59 -4.43 19.55
CA LEU A 66 24.00 -4.10 19.34
C LEU A 66 24.55 -3.10 20.37
N GLN A 67 23.73 -2.16 20.83
CA GLN A 67 24.12 -1.20 21.88
C GLN A 67 24.18 -1.81 23.28
N THR A 68 23.39 -2.84 23.55
CA THR A 68 23.24 -3.44 24.88
C THR A 68 23.95 -4.78 25.03
N HIS A 69 24.39 -5.41 23.93
CA HIS A 69 25.01 -6.73 23.96
C HIS A 69 26.40 -6.65 24.61
N PRO A 70 26.63 -7.38 25.71
CA PRO A 70 27.93 -7.42 26.36
C PRO A 70 28.92 -8.17 25.48
N VAL A 71 30.13 -7.62 25.32
CA VAL A 71 31.18 -8.30 24.56
C VAL A 71 31.86 -9.33 25.45
N ALA A 72 31.93 -10.58 24.98
CA ALA A 72 32.65 -11.65 25.65
C ALA A 72 34.13 -11.25 25.83
N GLY A 73 34.59 -11.20 27.09
CA GLY A 73 35.91 -10.71 27.46
C GLY A 73 35.85 -9.76 28.65
N ASN A 74 35.58 -8.48 28.39
CA ASN A 74 35.67 -7.40 29.40
C ASN A 74 34.32 -6.89 29.93
N GLY A 75 33.19 -7.46 29.49
CA GLY A 75 31.84 -7.07 29.92
C GLY A 75 31.38 -5.67 29.48
N SER A 76 32.24 -4.93 28.78
CA SER A 76 31.89 -3.62 28.21
C SER A 76 31.07 -3.78 26.93
N PRO A 77 30.09 -2.91 26.65
CA PRO A 77 29.35 -2.91 25.39
C PRO A 77 30.29 -2.70 24.20
N LEU A 78 29.98 -3.34 23.07
CA LEU A 78 30.61 -3.02 21.79
C LEU A 78 30.08 -1.63 21.47
N ALA A 79 30.93 -0.59 21.50
CA ALA A 79 30.54 0.80 21.22
C ALA A 79 30.18 1.02 19.73
N LEU A 80 29.43 0.07 19.15
CA LEU A 80 29.05 0.00 17.75
C LEU A 80 27.84 0.91 17.55
N VAL A 81 28.05 2.00 16.83
CA VAL A 81 26.98 2.94 16.50
C VAL A 81 26.30 2.47 15.22
N PHE A 82 25.16 1.80 15.35
CA PHE A 82 24.32 1.42 14.22
C PHE A 82 23.25 2.49 13.96
N ASN A 83 23.50 3.34 12.96
CA ASN A 83 22.59 4.43 12.58
C ASN A 83 21.67 4.00 11.44
N THR A 84 20.47 3.54 11.79
CA THR A 84 19.41 3.29 10.80
C THR A 84 18.94 4.60 10.16
N GLN A 85 18.94 4.65 8.83
CA GLN A 85 18.37 5.76 8.04
C GLN A 85 16.99 5.44 7.48
N THR A 86 16.58 4.16 7.56
CA THR A 86 15.27 3.70 7.11
C THR A 86 14.19 4.43 7.89
N VAL A 87 13.25 5.04 7.17
CA VAL A 87 12.07 5.71 7.75
C VAL A 87 10.97 4.67 7.92
N ASN A 88 10.05 4.88 8.87
CA ASN A 88 8.91 3.99 9.06
C ASN A 88 8.05 4.01 7.79
N PRO A 89 7.82 2.85 7.14
CA PRO A 89 7.04 2.79 5.91
C PRO A 89 5.56 3.07 6.16
N GLU A 90 4.99 3.98 5.37
CA GLU A 90 3.57 4.33 5.34
C GLU A 90 2.91 3.83 4.05
N THR A 91 1.60 3.59 4.08
CA THR A 91 0.86 3.12 2.88
C THR A 91 1.04 4.06 1.69
N SER A 92 1.11 5.36 1.93
CA SER A 92 1.34 6.39 0.92
C SER A 92 2.71 6.29 0.23
N ASP A 93 3.69 5.61 0.81
CA ASP A 93 4.99 5.37 0.16
C ASP A 93 4.88 4.35 -0.98
N PHE A 94 3.79 3.56 -1.01
CA PHE A 94 3.55 2.49 -1.98
C PHE A 94 2.38 2.79 -2.93
N GLU A 95 1.60 3.83 -2.65
CA GLU A 95 0.50 4.28 -3.50
C GLU A 95 0.93 5.48 -4.34
N ASP A 96 0.78 5.38 -5.67
CA ASP A 96 0.97 6.54 -6.53
C ASP A 96 -0.25 7.47 -6.43
N THR A 97 -0.08 8.58 -5.70
CA THR A 97 -1.10 9.63 -5.55
C THR A 97 -1.54 10.28 -6.88
N LYS A 98 -0.78 10.10 -7.97
CA LYS A 98 -1.15 10.55 -9.32
C LYS A 98 -2.10 9.59 -10.02
N ILE A 99 -2.15 8.35 -9.56
CA ILE A 99 -3.13 7.37 -10.00
C ILE A 99 -4.39 7.59 -9.15
N LYS A 100 -5.26 8.50 -9.62
CA LYS A 100 -6.63 8.60 -9.14
C LYS A 100 -7.48 7.61 -9.95
N HIS A 101 -7.98 6.57 -9.30
CA HIS A 101 -8.87 5.55 -9.87
C HIS A 101 -10.29 5.70 -9.35
#